data_AF-A0A6A3JCE5-F1
#
_entry.id   AF-A0A6A3JCE5-F1
#
_cell.length_a   1.000
_cell.length_b   1.000
_cell.length_c   1.000
_cell.angle_alpha   90.00
_cell.angle_beta   90.00
_cell.angle_gamma   90.00
#
_symmetry.space_group_name_H-M   'P 1'
#
loop_
_entity.id
_entity.type
_entity.pdbx_description
1 polymer ?
#
loop_
_entity_poly.entity_id
_entity_poly.type
_entity_poly.pdbx_seq_one_letter_code
_entity_poly.pdbx_strand_id
1 'polypeptide(L)'
;MHGVDVYLCLNTAAGPVRYQDPKRCLVVESDDDELFVGRVLLAELGIDVDRELEQLAARNLNDDDEFGDPIGIPMREDTFDEDVAIVINGMVVDCVERGIVSPGAEEDLLRNILTSLKGWRLALGDDPPARVPPLRIRLKSDAKPFKCKVRQYSPKKSEFLAKFNAELV
;
A
#
# COMPACT_ATOMS: atom_id res chain seq x y z
N MET A 1 -27.09 -24.58 23.28
CA MET A 1 -25.69 -24.90 23.62
C MET A 1 -25.63 -26.29 24.22
N HIS A 2 -25.00 -27.25 23.55
CA HIS A 2 -24.86 -28.63 24.05
C HIS A 2 -23.39 -29.06 23.99
N GLY A 3 -22.99 -29.96 24.90
CA GLY A 3 -21.62 -30.44 25.01
C GLY A 3 -21.44 -31.78 24.31
N VAL A 4 -20.39 -31.90 23.49
CA VAL A 4 -20.04 -33.14 22.79
C VAL A 4 -18.55 -33.42 22.96
N ASP A 5 -18.19 -34.67 23.21
CA ASP A 5 -16.79 -35.09 23.23
C ASP A 5 -16.35 -35.46 21.81
N VAL A 6 -15.33 -34.77 21.31
CA VAL A 6 -14.85 -34.92 19.93
C VAL A 6 -13.33 -35.05 19.87
N TYR A 7 -12.84 -35.83 18.91
CA TYR A 7 -11.42 -35.86 18.58
C TYR A 7 -11.09 -34.67 17.68
N LEU A 8 -10.28 -33.75 18.21
CA LEU A 8 -9.90 -32.54 17.50
C LEU A 8 -8.63 -32.76 16.66
N CYS A 9 -8.66 -32.29 15.42
CA CYS A 9 -7.53 -32.26 14.50
C CYS A 9 -7.41 -30.85 13.90
N LEU A 10 -6.28 -30.19 14.12
CA LEU A 10 -5.97 -28.89 13.55
C LEU A 10 -5.08 -29.07 12.32
N ASN A 11 -5.49 -28.52 11.18
CA ASN A 11 -4.65 -28.49 9.99
C ASN A 11 -3.74 -27.26 10.05
N THR A 12 -2.43 -27.49 10.16
CA THR A 12 -1.41 -26.42 10.17
C THR A 12 -0.58 -26.47 8.90
N ALA A 13 0.19 -25.42 8.62
CA ALA A 13 1.13 -25.39 7.48
C ALA A 13 2.22 -26.48 7.57
N ALA A 14 2.54 -26.97 8.78
CA ALA A 14 3.48 -28.06 9.01
C ALA A 14 2.82 -29.46 8.93
N GLY A 15 1.50 -29.53 8.71
CA GLY A 15 0.71 -30.74 8.67
C GLY A 15 -0.40 -30.80 9.73
N PRO A 16 -1.20 -31.88 9.73
CA PRO A 16 -2.28 -32.07 10.69
C PRO A 16 -1.76 -32.42 12.09
N VAL A 17 -2.30 -31.76 13.11
CA VAL A 17 -1.98 -31.96 14.53
C VAL A 17 -3.22 -32.46 15.25
N ARG A 18 -3.13 -33.62 15.90
CA ARG A 18 -4.26 -34.29 16.56
C ARG A 18 -4.07 -34.31 18.07
N TYR A 19 -5.14 -34.04 18.81
CA TYR A 19 -5.16 -34.32 20.24
C TYR A 19 -5.21 -35.82 20.49
N GLN A 20 -4.52 -36.29 21.53
CA GLN A 20 -4.49 -37.70 21.90
C GLN A 20 -5.82 -38.17 22.50
N ASP A 21 -6.47 -37.29 23.28
CA ASP A 21 -7.72 -37.58 23.98
C ASP A 21 -8.88 -36.74 23.43
N PRO A 22 -10.12 -37.25 23.48
CA PRO A 22 -11.30 -36.48 23.11
C PRO A 22 -11.44 -35.25 24.02
N LYS A 23 -11.79 -34.11 23.41
CA LYS A 23 -11.99 -32.83 24.11
C LYS A 23 -13.47 -32.51 24.12
N ARG A 24 -13.95 -32.01 25.26
CA ARG A 24 -15.33 -31.57 25.40
C ARG A 24 -15.52 -30.22 24.72
N CYS A 25 -16.26 -30.21 23.62
CA CYS A 25 -16.58 -29.03 22.85
C CYS A 25 -18.01 -28.57 23.16
N LEU A 26 -18.20 -27.25 23.12
CA LEU A 26 -19.51 -26.64 23.31
C LEU A 26 -20.01 -26.16 21.95
N VAL A 27 -21.11 -26.75 21.49
CA VAL A 27 -21.74 -26.38 20.22
C VAL A 27 -22.78 -25.30 20.49
N VAL A 28 -22.59 -24.14 19.87
CA VAL A 28 -23.52 -23.01 19.90
C VAL A 28 -24.20 -22.95 18.54
N GLU A 29 -25.54 -22.85 18.53
CA GLU A 29 -26.29 -22.64 17.28
C GLU A 29 -26.03 -21.20 16.83
N SER A 30 -25.24 -21.04 15.79
CA SER A 30 -24.93 -19.79 15.10
C SER A 30 -24.92 -20.05 13.59
N ASP A 31 -25.07 -18.99 12.79
CA ASP A 31 -24.90 -19.06 11.33
C ASP A 31 -23.41 -19.01 10.91
N ASP A 32 -22.49 -18.98 11.89
CA ASP A 32 -21.05 -18.85 11.69
C ASP A 32 -20.30 -20.18 11.88
N ASP A 33 -19.43 -20.53 10.92
CA ASP A 33 -18.55 -21.70 10.96
C ASP A 33 -17.22 -21.40 11.71
N GLU A 34 -17.32 -20.80 12.91
CA GLU A 34 -16.14 -20.39 13.69
C GLU A 34 -15.78 -21.40 14.80
N LEU A 35 -14.47 -21.70 14.94
CA LEU A 35 -13.93 -22.55 16.01
C LEU A 35 -13.07 -21.73 16.98
N PHE A 36 -13.51 -21.65 18.24
CA PHE A 36 -12.72 -21.07 19.32
C PHE A 36 -11.96 -22.15 20.09
N VAL A 37 -10.63 -22.11 20.04
CA VAL A 37 -9.76 -23.00 20.81
C VAL A 37 -9.06 -22.20 21.89
N GLY A 38 -9.24 -22.61 23.15
CA GLY A 38 -8.60 -21.95 24.28
C GLY A 38 -7.08 -22.10 24.27
N ARG A 39 -6.38 -21.11 24.82
CA ARG A 39 -4.91 -21.09 24.91
C ARG A 39 -4.32 -22.34 25.57
N VAL A 40 -4.95 -22.84 26.63
CA VAL A 40 -4.48 -24.05 27.35
C VAL A 40 -4.49 -25.27 26.43
N LEU A 41 -5.54 -25.43 25.60
CA LEU A 41 -5.62 -26.53 24.64
C LEU A 41 -4.56 -26.40 23.55
N LEU A 42 -4.34 -25.20 23.00
CA LEU A 42 -3.27 -24.96 22.03
C LEU A 42 -1.88 -25.28 22.60
N ALA A 43 -1.64 -24.93 23.87
CA ALA A 43 -0.37 -25.23 24.55
C ALA A 43 -0.12 -26.74 24.70
N GLU A 44 -1.16 -27.57 24.88
CA GLU A 44 -1.03 -29.03 24.89
C GLU A 44 -0.53 -29.60 23.56
N LEU A 45 -0.82 -28.91 22.44
CA LEU A 45 -0.29 -29.25 21.12
C LEU A 45 1.11 -28.66 20.85
N GLY A 46 1.70 -27.98 21.84
CA GLY A 46 2.97 -27.28 21.68
C GLY A 46 2.88 -25.94 20.96
N ILE A 47 1.66 -25.43 20.76
CA ILE A 47 1.40 -24.14 20.10
C ILE A 47 1.28 -23.06 21.19
N ASP A 48 2.36 -22.30 21.39
CA ASP A 48 2.38 -21.17 22.31
C ASP A 48 2.30 -19.86 21.54
N VAL A 49 1.07 -19.37 21.37
CA VAL A 49 0.75 -18.18 20.58
C VAL A 49 1.50 -16.94 21.07
N ASP A 50 1.71 -16.78 22.39
CA ASP A 50 2.44 -15.62 22.93
C ASP A 50 3.92 -15.69 22.52
N ARG A 51 4.53 -16.88 22.62
CA ARG A 51 5.93 -17.09 22.22
C ARG A 51 6.13 -16.94 20.72
N GLU A 52 5.19 -17.43 19.91
CA GLU A 52 5.22 -17.24 18.46
C GLU A 52 5.06 -15.76 18.08
N LEU A 53 4.16 -15.04 18.77
CA LEU A 53 3.98 -13.61 18.57
C LEU A 53 5.21 -12.81 19.00
N GLU A 54 5.86 -13.19 20.10
CA GLU A 54 7.12 -12.60 20.56
C GLU A 54 8.25 -12.85 19.55
N GLN A 55 8.36 -14.06 18.99
CA GLN A 55 9.32 -14.37 17.93
C GLN A 55 9.04 -13.58 16.64
N LEU A 56 7.77 -13.38 16.26
CA LEU A 56 7.40 -12.52 15.14
C LEU A 56 7.77 -11.06 15.39
N ALA A 57 7.53 -10.57 16.61
CA ALA A 57 7.92 -9.21 17.01
C ALA A 57 9.45 -9.03 17.01
N ALA A 58 10.20 -10.05 17.44
CA ALA A 58 11.66 -10.03 17.46
C ALA A 58 12.29 -10.16 16.07
N ARG A 59 11.67 -10.89 15.13
CA ARG A 59 12.14 -10.94 13.73
C ARG A 59 12.12 -9.57 13.05
N ASN A 60 11.13 -8.73 13.35
CA ASN A 60 11.03 -7.34 12.88
C ASN A 60 12.09 -6.38 13.47
N LEU A 61 12.99 -6.86 14.33
CA LEU A 61 14.13 -6.08 14.83
C LEU A 61 15.45 -6.41 14.13
N ASN A 62 15.50 -7.52 13.38
CA ASN A 62 16.69 -7.95 12.62
C ASN A 62 16.54 -7.71 11.11
N ASP A 63 15.35 -7.34 10.65
CA ASP A 63 15.25 -6.58 9.41
C ASP A 63 15.77 -5.18 9.75
N ASP A 64 17.08 -5.01 9.62
CA ASP A 64 17.67 -3.72 9.33
C ASP A 64 17.01 -3.26 8.01
N ASP A 65 15.82 -2.67 8.11
CA ASP A 65 15.32 -1.74 7.11
C ASP A 65 16.35 -0.59 7.10
N GLU A 66 17.43 -0.81 6.35
CA GLU A 66 18.32 0.25 5.91
C GLU A 66 17.41 1.37 5.43
N PHE A 67 17.57 2.55 6.03
CA PHE A 67 16.68 3.67 5.79
C PHE A 67 16.83 4.09 4.32
N GLY A 68 15.96 3.55 3.46
CA GLY A 68 16.03 3.69 2.01
C GLY A 68 16.62 2.46 1.34
N ASP A 69 15.81 1.86 0.45
CA ASP A 69 16.34 1.06 -0.64
C ASP A 69 17.43 1.90 -1.36
N PRO A 70 18.67 1.40 -1.57
CA PRO A 70 19.70 2.13 -2.31
C PRO A 70 19.26 2.41 -3.76
N ILE A 71 18.26 1.67 -4.24
CA ILE A 71 17.53 1.99 -5.45
C ILE A 71 16.55 3.10 -5.06
N GLY A 72 16.89 4.34 -5.40
CA GLY A 72 15.98 5.48 -5.22
C GLY A 72 14.60 5.23 -5.85
N ILE A 73 13.64 6.12 -5.55
CA ILE A 73 12.26 6.07 -6.09
C ILE A 73 12.30 5.62 -7.56
N PRO A 74 11.72 4.45 -7.90
CA PRO A 74 11.76 3.94 -9.26
C PRO A 74 11.19 4.97 -10.22
N MET A 75 11.85 5.17 -11.36
CA MET A 75 11.33 6.13 -12.34
C MET A 75 10.01 5.60 -12.90
N ARG A 76 8.90 6.28 -12.62
CA ARG A 76 7.67 6.12 -13.42
C ARG A 76 7.94 6.50 -14.87
N GLU A 77 7.31 5.75 -15.76
CA GLU A 77 7.27 6.07 -17.18
C GLU A 77 6.71 7.49 -17.37
N ASP A 78 7.40 8.28 -18.19
CA ASP A 78 6.97 9.61 -18.59
C ASP A 78 5.50 9.55 -19.07
N THR A 79 4.66 10.47 -18.59
CA THR A 79 3.30 10.59 -19.11
C THR A 79 3.36 10.74 -20.63
N PHE A 80 2.80 9.77 -21.34
CA PHE A 80 2.88 9.63 -22.79
C PHE A 80 2.62 10.97 -23.50
N ASP A 81 3.66 11.53 -24.13
CA ASP A 81 3.63 12.80 -24.86
C ASP A 81 2.48 12.86 -25.89
N GLU A 82 2.06 11.70 -26.40
CA GLU A 82 0.97 11.57 -27.37
C GLU A 82 -0.41 11.87 -26.75
N ASP A 83 -0.69 11.40 -25.54
CA ASP A 83 -1.96 11.66 -24.85
C ASP A 83 -2.10 13.15 -24.50
N VAL A 84 -0.98 13.78 -24.10
CA VAL A 84 -0.90 15.22 -23.87
C VAL A 84 -1.19 15.99 -25.15
N ALA A 85 -0.63 15.57 -26.28
CA ALA A 85 -0.87 16.19 -27.59
C ALA A 85 -2.35 16.08 -28.01
N ILE A 86 -2.99 14.94 -27.75
CA ILE A 86 -4.44 14.75 -27.99
C ILE A 86 -5.25 15.78 -27.19
N VAL A 87 -4.94 15.94 -25.90
CA VAL A 87 -5.66 16.89 -25.03
C VAL A 87 -5.45 18.33 -25.46
N ILE A 88 -4.20 18.72 -25.79
CA ILE A 88 -3.90 20.06 -26.31
C ILE A 88 -4.67 20.32 -27.61
N ASN A 89 -4.67 19.36 -28.53
CA ASN A 89 -5.41 19.51 -29.79
C ASN A 89 -6.92 19.66 -29.55
N GLY A 90 -7.49 18.89 -28.62
CA GLY A 90 -8.90 19.02 -28.22
C GLY A 90 -9.23 20.40 -27.63
N MET A 91 -8.35 20.95 -26.79
CA MET A 91 -8.53 22.30 -26.24
C MET A 91 -8.48 23.40 -27.32
N VAL A 92 -7.62 23.25 -28.33
CA VAL A 92 -7.55 24.18 -29.47
C VAL A 92 -8.84 24.13 -30.28
N VAL A 93 -9.35 22.94 -30.57
CA VAL A 93 -10.63 22.76 -31.29
C VAL A 93 -11.78 23.40 -30.52
N ASP A 94 -11.88 23.15 -29.21
CA ASP A 94 -12.91 23.75 -28.35
C ASP A 94 -12.85 25.29 -28.36
N CYS A 95 -11.65 25.89 -28.41
CA CYS A 95 -11.50 27.34 -28.55
C CYS A 95 -12.03 27.88 -29.88
N VAL A 96 -11.83 27.16 -30.98
CA VAL A 96 -12.34 27.53 -32.31
C VAL A 96 -13.86 27.38 -32.36
N GLU A 97 -14.40 26.28 -31.87
CA GLU A 97 -15.85 26.03 -31.83
C GLU A 97 -16.61 27.08 -31.01
N ARG A 98 -15.97 27.60 -29.95
CA ARG A 98 -16.52 28.69 -29.12
C ARG A 98 -16.31 30.08 -29.70
N GLY A 99 -15.59 30.23 -30.81
CA GLY A 99 -15.29 31.51 -31.44
C GLY A 99 -14.32 32.39 -30.62
N ILE A 100 -13.52 31.80 -29.73
CA ILE A 100 -12.46 32.50 -28.99
C ILE A 100 -11.29 32.79 -29.94
N VAL A 101 -11.02 31.86 -30.85
CA VAL A 101 -9.93 31.92 -31.83
C VAL A 101 -10.50 31.67 -33.22
N SER A 102 -10.03 32.43 -34.21
CA SER A 102 -10.46 32.25 -35.60
C SER A 102 -9.80 31.02 -36.22
N PRO A 103 -10.53 30.22 -37.05
CA PRO A 103 -9.92 29.09 -37.75
C PRO A 103 -8.83 29.55 -38.72
N GLY A 104 -7.84 28.70 -38.94
CA GLY A 104 -6.69 28.98 -39.79
C GLY A 104 -5.51 29.57 -39.02
N ALA A 105 -5.07 30.79 -39.36
CA ALA A 105 -3.79 31.31 -38.87
C ALA A 105 -3.72 31.47 -37.34
N GLU A 106 -4.80 31.88 -36.68
CA GLU A 106 -4.82 32.05 -35.22
C GLU A 106 -4.88 30.69 -34.49
N GLU A 107 -5.63 29.74 -35.04
CA GLU A 107 -5.67 28.35 -34.57
C GLU A 107 -4.29 27.69 -34.65
N ASP A 108 -3.62 27.80 -35.80
CA ASP A 108 -2.28 27.27 -36.03
C ASP A 108 -1.26 27.91 -35.08
N LEU A 109 -1.36 29.23 -34.87
CA LEU A 109 -0.51 29.94 -33.94
C LEU A 109 -0.69 29.43 -32.51
N LEU A 110 -1.94 29.27 -32.05
CA LEU A 110 -2.23 28.75 -30.72
C LEU A 110 -1.70 27.33 -30.55
N ARG A 111 -1.92 26.46 -31.55
CA ARG A 111 -1.43 25.08 -31.55
C ARG A 111 0.10 25.02 -31.47
N ASN A 112 0.79 25.88 -32.22
CA ASN A 112 2.24 25.98 -32.19
C ASN A 112 2.77 26.50 -30.84
N ILE A 113 2.11 27.50 -30.25
CA ILE A 113 2.49 28.00 -28.92
C ILE A 113 2.37 26.89 -27.89
N LEU A 114 1.23 26.21 -27.82
CA LEU A 114 0.98 25.19 -26.80
C LEU A 114 1.90 23.97 -26.94
N THR A 115 2.19 23.54 -28.17
CA THR A 115 3.11 22.42 -28.44
C THR A 115 4.59 22.81 -28.27
N SER A 116 4.95 24.09 -28.35
CA SER A 116 6.31 24.56 -28.07
C SER A 116 6.65 24.55 -26.57
N LEU A 117 5.64 24.57 -25.70
CA LEU A 117 5.81 24.53 -24.25
C LEU A 117 6.04 23.09 -23.77
N LYS A 118 6.93 22.95 -22.80
CA LYS A 118 7.24 21.66 -22.15
C LYS A 118 6.64 21.61 -20.75
N GLY A 119 6.39 20.41 -20.24
CA GLY A 119 5.94 20.20 -18.86
C GLY A 119 4.42 20.10 -18.69
N TRP A 120 3.68 19.95 -19.79
CA TRP A 120 2.29 19.51 -19.74
C TRP A 120 2.20 18.10 -19.19
N ARG A 121 1.22 17.84 -18.30
CA ARG A 121 1.04 16.54 -17.67
C ARG A 121 -0.41 16.24 -17.41
N LEU A 122 -0.80 14.98 -17.63
CA LEU A 122 -2.11 14.46 -17.26
C LEU A 122 -2.12 13.91 -15.82
N ALA A 123 -0.96 13.48 -15.33
CA ALA A 123 -0.74 13.05 -13.96
C ALA A 123 0.60 13.57 -13.44
N LEU A 124 0.70 13.82 -12.14
CA LEU A 124 2.00 14.08 -11.50
C LEU A 124 2.84 12.80 -11.55
N GLY A 125 4.07 12.90 -12.05
CA GLY A 125 4.99 11.79 -12.23
C GLY A 125 6.39 12.10 -11.71
N ASP A 126 7.30 11.15 -11.88
CA ASP A 126 8.66 11.19 -11.33
C ASP A 126 9.58 12.05 -12.17
N ASP A 127 9.44 13.36 -12.00
CA ASP A 127 10.37 14.30 -12.59
C ASP A 127 11.80 14.05 -12.15
N PRO A 128 12.78 14.34 -13.03
CA PRO A 128 14.13 14.51 -12.56
C PRO A 128 14.14 15.57 -11.44
N PRO A 129 14.89 15.33 -10.36
CA PRO A 129 14.98 16.28 -9.28
C PRO A 129 15.43 17.64 -9.83
N ALA A 130 14.93 18.71 -9.21
CA ALA A 130 15.41 20.05 -9.52
C ALA A 130 16.95 20.10 -9.46
N ARG A 131 17.58 20.87 -10.34
CA ARG A 131 19.04 21.04 -10.41
C ARG A 131 19.56 21.89 -9.25
N VAL A 132 19.35 21.41 -8.04
CA VAL A 132 19.76 22.03 -6.78
C VAL A 132 20.36 20.94 -5.90
N PRO A 133 21.31 21.29 -5.02
CA PRO A 133 21.83 20.33 -4.04
C PRO A 133 20.68 19.74 -3.20
N PRO A 134 20.72 18.43 -2.86
CA PRO A 134 19.72 17.82 -2.00
C PRO A 134 19.57 18.57 -0.67
N LEU A 135 18.32 18.63 -0.18
CA LEU A 135 18.03 19.23 1.11
C LEU A 135 18.78 18.48 2.22
N ARG A 136 19.60 19.20 2.99
CA ARG A 136 20.29 18.65 4.16
C ARG A 136 19.50 18.93 5.43
N ILE A 137 18.91 17.90 6.00
CA ILE A 137 18.21 17.99 7.29
C ILE A 137 19.26 17.97 8.41
N ARG A 138 19.19 18.95 9.32
CA ARG A 138 20.05 19.02 10.51
C ARG A 138 19.22 18.82 11.76
N LEU A 139 19.56 17.81 12.54
CA LEU A 139 18.95 17.58 13.85
C LEU A 139 19.48 18.60 14.88
N LYS A 140 18.66 18.92 15.88
CA LYS A 140 19.12 19.65 17.07
C LYS A 140 20.10 18.78 17.85
N SER A 141 21.01 19.41 18.59
CA SER A 141 22.13 18.74 19.29
C SER A 141 21.73 17.66 20.29
N ASP A 142 20.48 17.67 20.74
CA ASP A 142 19.89 16.77 21.74
C ASP A 142 18.73 15.94 21.18
N ALA A 143 18.50 15.96 19.87
CA ALA A 143 17.42 15.22 19.24
C ALA A 143 17.64 13.71 19.42
N LYS A 144 16.59 13.03 19.90
CA LYS A 144 16.57 11.58 20.03
C LYS A 144 15.61 10.99 19.01
N PRO A 145 16.00 9.92 18.29
CA PRO A 145 15.06 9.19 17.43
C PRO A 145 13.85 8.73 18.25
N PHE A 146 12.66 8.85 17.65
CA PHE A 146 11.42 8.43 18.27
C PHE A 146 10.61 7.59 17.29
N LYS A 147 10.23 6.38 17.70
CA LYS A 147 9.36 5.49 16.92
C LYS A 147 7.94 5.60 17.45
N CYS A 148 7.06 6.22 16.66
CA CYS A 148 5.63 6.24 16.95
C CYS A 148 5.01 4.84 16.77
N LYS A 149 3.96 4.52 17.54
CA LYS A 149 3.13 3.34 17.25
C LYS A 149 2.42 3.52 15.90
N VAL A 150 2.24 2.41 15.17
CA VAL A 150 1.51 2.40 13.91
C VAL A 150 0.07 2.85 14.14
N ARG A 151 -0.44 3.74 13.28
CA ARG A 151 -1.85 4.12 13.32
C ARG A 151 -2.71 2.99 12.79
N GLN A 152 -3.74 2.62 13.53
CA GLN A 152 -4.79 1.76 13.01
C GLN A 152 -5.69 2.54 12.06
N TYR A 153 -5.92 1.97 10.88
CA TYR A 153 -6.82 2.50 9.88
C TYR A 153 -7.97 1.52 9.66
N SER A 154 -9.14 2.03 9.27
CA SER A 154 -10.24 1.17 8.84
C SER A 154 -9.86 0.40 7.58
N PRO A 155 -10.48 -0.76 7.31
CA PRO A 155 -10.14 -1.58 6.14
C PRO A 155 -10.12 -0.79 4.82
N LYS A 156 -11.16 0.04 4.58
CA LYS A 156 -11.25 0.91 3.39
C LYS A 156 -10.08 1.89 3.26
N LYS A 157 -9.64 2.45 4.39
CA LYS A 157 -8.53 3.43 4.39
C LYS A 157 -7.19 2.73 4.21
N SER A 158 -7.00 1.56 4.82
CA SER A 158 -5.81 0.73 4.59
C SER A 158 -5.70 0.31 3.13
N GLU A 159 -6.80 -0.12 2.51
CA GLU A 159 -6.85 -0.49 1.09
C GLU A 159 -6.50 0.69 0.18
N PHE A 160 -7.08 1.87 0.43
CA PHE A 160 -6.72 3.09 -0.29
C PHE A 160 -5.23 3.41 -0.16
N LEU A 161 -4.69 3.40 1.06
CA LEU A 161 -3.27 3.68 1.30
C LEU A 161 -2.36 2.65 0.63
N ALA A 162 -2.74 1.37 0.64
CA ALA A 162 -2.00 0.33 -0.05
C ALA A 162 -1.94 0.59 -1.56
N LYS A 163 -3.09 0.90 -2.18
CA LYS A 163 -3.15 1.24 -3.61
C LYS A 163 -2.34 2.50 -3.94
N PHE A 164 -2.49 3.55 -3.14
CA PHE A 164 -1.78 4.81 -3.34
C PHE A 164 -0.27 4.65 -3.15
N ASN A 165 0.18 3.90 -2.14
CA ASN A 165 1.60 3.65 -1.93
C ASN A 165 2.21 2.80 -3.04
N ALA A 166 1.46 1.86 -3.62
CA ALA A 166 1.89 1.10 -4.80
C ALA A 166 2.03 1.99 -6.05
N GLU A 167 1.49 3.20 -6.04
CA GLU A 167 1.72 4.21 -7.08
C GLU A 167 2.97 5.07 -6.80
N LEU A 168 3.56 5.03 -5.60
CA LEU A 168 4.73 5.86 -5.22
C LEU A 168 6.07 5.12 -5.31
N VAL A 169 6.03 3.83 -5.65
CA VAL A 169 7.17 2.90 -5.71
C VAL A 169 7.19 2.26 -7.08
#